data_AF-A0A4U9WD83-F1
#
_entry.id   AF-A0A4U9WD83-F1
#
_cell.length_a   1.000
_cell.length_b   1.000
_cell.length_c   1.000
_cell.angle_alpha   90.00
_cell.angle_beta   90.00
_cell.angle_gamma   90.00
#
_symmetry.space_group_name_H-M   'P 1'
#
loop_
_entity.id
_entity.type
_entity.pdbx_description
1 polymer ?
#
loop_
_entity_poly.entity_id
_entity_poly.type
_entity_poly.pdbx_seq_one_letter_code
_entity_poly.pdbx_strand_id
1 'polypeptide(L)' 'MIRAKLLLQTTQESIATIGRVVGYDDQLYFSRVFRKRVGVSPSDFRRRSLEINYPVNPSRDRPLIAASR' A
#
# COMPACT_ATOMS: atom_id res chain seq x y z
N MET A 1 7.49 -9.50 -6.51
CA MET A 1 7.42 -8.60 -5.33
C MET A 1 7.95 -7.20 -5.62
N ILE A 2 9.10 -7.03 -6.28
CA ILE A 2 9.62 -5.71 -6.67
C ILE A 2 8.58 -4.88 -7.42
N ARG A 3 7.97 -5.45 -8.48
CA ARG A 3 6.90 -4.79 -9.26
C ARG A 3 5.67 -4.42 -8.42
N ALA A 4 5.28 -5.27 -7.47
CA ALA A 4 4.15 -4.99 -6.58
C ALA A 4 4.44 -3.79 -5.67
N LYS A 5 5.65 -3.70 -5.09
CA LYS A 5 6.06 -2.54 -4.29
C LYS A 5 6.03 -1.25 -5.12
N LEU A 6 6.61 -1.28 -6.32
CA LEU A 6 6.62 -0.13 -7.23
C LEU A 6 5.20 0.36 -7.52
N LEU A 7 4.29 -0.54 -7.93
CA LEU A 7 2.90 -0.18 -8.22
C LEU A 7 2.16 0.35 -6.98
N LEU A 8 2.41 -0.23 -5.81
CA LEU A 8 1.80 0.24 -4.56
C LEU A 8 2.23 1.67 -4.19
N GLN A 9 3.44 2.10 -4.59
CA GLN A 9 4.00 3.42 -4.29
C GLN A 9 3.69 4.47 -5.35
N THR A 10 3.59 4.06 -6.62
CA THR A 10 3.52 4.98 -7.77
C THR A 10 2.11 5.11 -8.35
N THR A 11 1.16 4.29 -7.91
CA THR A 11 -0.20 4.26 -8.46
C THR A 11 -1.25 4.22 -7.35
N GLN A 12 -2.46 4.64 -7.69
CA GLN A 12 -3.64 4.55 -6.82
C GLN A 12 -4.49 3.29 -7.10
N GLU A 13 -3.98 2.35 -7.90
CA GLU A 13 -4.70 1.14 -8.28
C GLU A 13 -5.13 0.32 -7.06
N SER A 14 -6.23 -0.40 -7.19
CA SER A 14 -6.69 -1.27 -6.09
C SER A 14 -5.67 -2.38 -5.80
N ILE A 15 -5.63 -2.85 -4.55
CA ILE A 15 -4.76 -3.98 -4.17
C ILE A 15 -5.11 -5.23 -4.99
N ALA A 16 -6.39 -5.41 -5.35
CA ALA A 16 -6.84 -6.48 -6.23
C ALA A 16 -6.25 -6.35 -7.65
N THR A 17 -6.32 -5.15 -8.24
CA THR A 17 -5.75 -4.89 -9.58
C THR A 17 -4.25 -5.15 -9.59
N ILE A 18 -3.53 -4.64 -8.58
CA ILE A 18 -2.08 -4.86 -8.47
C ILE A 18 -1.76 -6.36 -8.30
N GLY A 19 -2.55 -7.08 -7.50
CA GLY A 19 -2.45 -8.53 -7.37
C GLY A 19 -2.52 -9.23 -8.72
N ARG A 20 -3.56 -8.94 -9.51
CA ARG A 20 -3.74 -9.53 -10.86
C ARG A 20 -2.57 -9.18 -11.78
N VAL A 21 -2.16 -7.91 -11.83
CA VAL A 21 -1.04 -7.44 -12.67
C VAL A 21 0.28 -8.13 -12.34
N VAL A 22 0.49 -8.52 -11.09
CA VAL A 22 1.71 -9.22 -10.65
C VAL A 22 1.55 -10.75 -10.57
N GLY A 23 0.47 -11.29 -11.14
CA GLY A 23 0.26 -12.73 -11.32
C GLY A 23 -0.50 -13.43 -10.20
N TYR A 24 -1.34 -12.71 -9.45
CA TYR A 24 -2.18 -13.27 -8.39
C TYR A 24 -3.66 -12.94 -8.63
N ASP A 25 -4.47 -13.97 -8.90
CA ASP A 25 -5.90 -13.78 -9.16
C ASP A 25 -6.69 -13.43 -7.89
N ASP A 26 -6.28 -14.00 -6.76
CA ASP A 26 -6.90 -13.76 -5.46
C ASP A 26 -6.16 -12.66 -4.67
N GLN A 27 -6.89 -11.58 -4.36
CA GLN A 27 -6.39 -10.44 -3.61
C GLN A 27 -5.95 -10.79 -2.18
N LEU A 28 -6.68 -11.69 -1.50
CA LEU A 28 -6.38 -12.09 -0.13
C LEU A 28 -5.10 -12.93 -0.09
N TYR A 29 -4.95 -13.85 -1.03
CA TYR A 29 -3.74 -14.64 -1.20
C TYR A 29 -2.54 -13.75 -1.51
N PHE A 30 -2.68 -12.82 -2.47
CA PHE A 30 -1.64 -11.81 -2.74
C PHE A 30 -1.25 -11.07 -1.46
N SER A 31 -2.24 -10.58 -0.70
CA SER A 31 -2.00 -9.81 0.53
C SER A 31 -1.27 -10.63 1.60
N ARG A 32 -1.60 -11.91 1.76
CA ARG A 32 -0.92 -12.84 2.68
C ARG A 32 0.53 -13.09 2.25
N VAL A 33 0.76 -13.38 0.97
CA VAL A 33 2.11 -13.62 0.43
C VAL A 33 2.96 -12.36 0.51
N PHE A 34 2.40 -11.20 0.15
CA PHE A 34 3.08 -9.92 0.24
C PHE A 34 3.50 -9.63 1.67
N ARG A 35 2.58 -9.76 2.66
CA ARG A 35 2.92 -9.58 4.07
C ARG A 35 4.00 -10.53 4.55
N LYS A 36 3.94 -11.81 4.15
CA LYS A 36 4.99 -12.79 4.50
C LYS A 36 6.37 -12.41 3.95
N ARG A 37 6.43 -11.80 2.75
CA ARG A 37 7.69 -11.42 2.09
C ARG A 37 8.20 -10.02 2.44
N VAL A 38 7.30 -9.09 2.79
CA VAL A 38 7.61 -7.67 2.98
C VAL A 38 7.50 -7.25 4.45
N GLY A 39 6.83 -8.05 5.28
CA GLY A 39 6.63 -7.81 6.72
C GLY A 39 5.34 -7.06 7.06
N VAL A 40 4.69 -6.40 6.09
CA VAL A 40 3.47 -5.61 6.28
C VAL A 40 2.45 -5.81 5.17
N SER A 41 1.19 -5.44 5.42
CA SER A 41 0.15 -5.55 4.40
C SER A 41 0.41 -4.61 3.20
N PRO A 42 -0.09 -4.92 1.99
CA PRO A 42 0.00 -4.02 0.85
C PRO A 42 -0.56 -2.61 1.12
N SER A 43 -1.68 -2.52 1.84
CA SER A 43 -2.32 -1.26 2.21
C SER A 43 -1.46 -0.44 3.19
N ASP A 44 -0.88 -1.08 4.20
CA ASP A 44 0.03 -0.39 5.13
C ASP A 44 1.31 0.05 4.43
N PHE A 45 1.84 -0.77 3.53
CA PHE A 45 3.01 -0.44 2.73
C PHE A 45 2.76 0.82 1.87
N ARG A 46 1.59 0.90 1.21
CA ARG A 46 1.17 2.09 0.47
C ARG A 46 1.07 3.31 1.37
N ARG A 47 0.43 3.19 2.54
CA ARG A 47 0.26 4.31 3.48
C ARG A 47 1.60 4.86 3.97
N ARG A 48 2.54 3.98 4.35
CA ARG A 48 3.89 4.39 4.81
C ARG A 48 4.71 5.09 3.74
N SER A 49 4.55 4.70 2.46
CA SER A 49 5.23 5.40 1.36
C SER A 49 4.75 6.84 1.19
N LEU A 50 3.52 7.14 1.62
CA LEU A 50 3.00 8.52 1.63
C LEU A 50 3.51 9.29 2.84
N GLU A 51 3.70 8.62 3.99
CA GLU A 51 4.23 9.22 5.22
C GLU A 51 5.71 9.62 5.10
N ILE A 52 6.55 8.93 4.31
CA ILE A 52 7.97 9.30 4.13
C ILE A 52 8.14 10.61 3.32
N ASN A 53 7.17 10.98 2.49
CA ASN A 53 7.22 12.22 1.70
C ASN A 53 6.70 13.46 2.44
N TYR A 54 6.28 13.33 3.71
CA TYR A 54 5.89 14.46 4.56
C TYR A 54 6.59 14.35 5.91
N PRO A 55 7.30 15.38 6.40
CA PRO A 55 7.85 15.36 7.75
C PRO A 55 6.70 15.28 8.77
N VAL A 56 6.55 14.11 9.40
CA VAL A 56 5.49 13.83 10.36
C VAL A 56 5.73 14.65 11.64
N ASN A 57 4.80 15.56 11.97
CA ASN A 57 4.75 16.21 13.28
C ASN A 57 4.04 15.26 14.27
N PRO A 58 4.70 14.80 15.35
CA PRO A 58 4.27 13.66 16.17
C PRO A 58 3.02 13.90 17.05
N SER A 59 2.30 15.02 16.91
CA SER A 59 1.33 15.44 17.93
C SER A 59 -0.16 15.32 17.59
N ARG A 60 -0.61 14.74 16.46
CA ARG A 60 -2.06 14.55 16.25
C ARG A 60 -2.42 13.27 15.49
N ASP A 61 -3.13 12.39 16.20
CA ASP A 61 -3.97 11.34 15.64
C ASP A 61 -5.00 11.92 14.66
N ARG A 62 -4.66 12.02 13.38
CA ARG A 62 -5.62 12.03 12.25
C ARG A 62 -4.90 11.97 10.89
N PRO A 63 -5.28 11.04 9.99
CA PRO A 63 -4.92 11.16 8.58
C PRO A 63 -5.61 12.39 7.98
N LEU A 64 -4.86 13.28 7.30
CA LEU A 64 -5.41 14.43 6.56
C LEU A 64 -6.20 14.05 5.29
N ILE A 65 -6.28 12.76 4.96
CA ILE A 65 -7.03 12.24 3.82
C ILE A 65 -8.44 11.81 4.25
N ALA A 66 -9.23 12.78 4.70
CA ALA A 66 -10.68 12.65 4.84
C ALA A 66 -11.36 14.00 4.62
N ALA A 67 -11.09 14.65 3.49
CA ALA A 67 -11.95 15.66 2.89
C ALA A 67 -11.39 16.01 1.50
N SER A 68 -12.01 15.52 0.43
CA SER A 68 -12.12 16.20 -0.89
C SER A 68 -12.79 15.27 -1.91
N ARG A 69 -14.10 15.09 -1.76
CA ARG A 69 -15.18 15.13 -2.78
C ARG A 69 -16.38 14.34 -2.28
#